data_AF-A0A0Q9TGH2-F1
#
_entry.id   AF-A0A0Q9TGH2-F1
#
_cell.length_a   1.000
_cell.length_b   1.000
_cell.length_c   1.000
_cell.angle_alpha   90.00
_cell.angle_beta   90.00
_cell.angle_gamma   90.00
#
_symmetry.space_group_name_H-M   'P 1'
#
loop_
_entity.id
_entity.type
_entity.pdbx_description
1 polymer ?
#
loop_
_entity_poly.entity_id
_entity_poly.type
_entity_poly.pdbx_seq_one_letter_code
_entity_poly.pdbx_strand_id
1 'polypeptide(L)'
;MRKIFVAVAMVLAALATFGATPAAQATNIGYEGCTPGYWKNHTDNWQEMTPDQLYGATFVDARANVAGLTFLGALSARGGPGADGAAEILARASAAAFLNAAHEGVGYPWRRYLAGKDGRPPLVEAVDAAYASGDRATMLALASRLDADNNLGCTLS
;
A
#
# COMPACT_ATOMS: atom_id res chain seq x y z
N MET A 1 18.33 -5.46 -67.08
CA MET A 1 19.14 -4.74 -66.07
C MET A 1 18.47 -3.43 -65.73
N ARG A 2 17.86 -3.32 -64.54
CA ARG A 2 17.50 -2.03 -63.92
C ARG A 2 17.47 -2.26 -62.41
N LYS A 3 18.54 -1.85 -61.74
CA LYS A 3 18.68 -1.86 -60.29
C LYS A 3 17.75 -0.78 -59.74
N ILE A 4 16.87 -1.13 -58.81
CA ILE A 4 16.16 -0.17 -57.97
C ILE A 4 16.60 -0.40 -56.53
N PHE A 5 17.13 0.66 -55.95
CA PHE A 5 17.64 0.77 -54.59
C PHE A 5 16.53 1.29 -53.66
N VAL A 6 16.56 0.81 -52.39
CA VAL A 6 16.06 1.49 -51.16
C VAL A 6 14.51 1.48 -51.02
N ALA A 7 13.90 1.15 -49.88
CA ALA A 7 14.17 1.63 -48.54
C ALA A 7 13.87 0.60 -47.42
N VAL A 8 14.79 0.56 -46.45
CA VAL A 8 14.57 -0.02 -45.12
C VAL A 8 13.76 1.01 -44.32
N ALA A 9 12.51 0.69 -44.00
CA ALA A 9 11.76 1.43 -42.98
C ALA A 9 12.03 0.78 -41.62
N MET A 10 13.02 1.29 -40.89
CA MET A 10 13.15 1.01 -39.46
C MET A 10 12.03 1.75 -38.73
N VAL A 11 11.04 0.98 -38.26
CA VAL A 11 10.04 1.48 -37.31
C VAL A 11 10.76 1.66 -35.97
N LEU A 12 11.07 2.90 -35.61
CA LEU A 12 11.46 3.24 -34.25
C LEU A 12 10.23 3.02 -33.34
N ALA A 13 10.29 2.00 -32.49
CA ALA A 13 9.41 1.92 -31.34
C ALA A 13 9.78 3.05 -30.39
N ALA A 14 8.90 4.04 -30.24
CA ALA A 14 9.03 5.04 -29.19
C ALA A 14 8.80 4.33 -27.84
N LEU A 15 9.89 4.01 -27.14
CA LEU A 15 9.85 3.62 -25.73
C LEU A 15 9.43 4.86 -24.94
N ALA A 16 8.14 4.94 -24.59
CA ALA A 16 7.68 5.85 -23.56
C ALA A 16 8.29 5.39 -22.24
N THR A 17 9.41 5.99 -21.84
CA THR A 17 9.91 5.89 -20.48
C THR A 17 8.92 6.65 -19.61
N PHE A 18 7.97 5.93 -19.01
CA PHE A 18 7.25 6.43 -17.85
C PHE A 18 8.30 6.62 -16.76
N GLY A 19 8.77 7.86 -16.61
CA GLY A 19 9.50 8.23 -15.41
C GLY A 19 8.56 7.98 -14.25
N ALA A 20 8.86 6.99 -13.40
CA ALA A 20 8.19 6.84 -12.13
C ALA A 20 8.39 8.17 -11.41
N THR A 21 7.32 8.99 -11.33
CA THR A 21 7.25 10.01 -10.30
C THR A 21 7.68 9.30 -9.02
N PRO A 22 8.75 9.74 -8.32
CA PRO A 22 9.05 9.15 -7.04
C PRO A 22 7.76 9.26 -6.26
N ALA A 23 7.16 8.12 -5.91
CA ALA A 23 6.11 8.11 -4.92
C ALA A 23 6.75 8.87 -3.77
N ALA A 24 6.20 10.02 -3.41
CA ALA A 24 6.69 10.66 -2.21
C ALA A 24 6.50 9.63 -1.07
N GLN A 25 7.45 9.57 -0.17
CA GLN A 25 7.56 8.54 0.86
C GLN A 25 8.02 9.29 2.08
N ALA A 26 7.35 9.08 3.22
CA ALA A 26 7.85 9.61 4.46
C ALA A 26 9.29 9.14 4.66
N THR A 27 10.20 10.09 4.81
CA THR A 27 11.61 9.81 5.13
C THR A 27 11.81 9.71 6.64
N ASN A 28 10.91 10.33 7.41
CA ASN A 28 10.81 10.14 8.85
C ASN A 28 10.41 8.69 9.17
N ILE A 29 11.31 7.95 9.83
CA ILE A 29 11.06 6.59 10.30
C ILE A 29 11.39 6.50 11.79
N GLY A 30 10.56 5.80 12.55
CA GLY A 30 10.64 5.79 14.01
C GLY A 30 9.77 4.70 14.64
N TYR A 31 9.26 4.99 15.84
CA TYR A 31 8.32 4.12 16.57
C TYR A 31 7.06 4.89 16.92
N GLU A 32 6.42 5.46 15.92
CA GLU A 32 5.16 6.19 16.03
C GLU A 32 4.13 5.55 15.11
N GLY A 33 2.84 5.76 15.39
CA GLY A 33 1.78 5.19 14.57
C GLY A 33 0.39 5.65 15.01
N CYS A 34 -0.41 6.06 14.04
CA CYS A 34 -1.80 6.41 14.22
C CYS A 34 -2.72 5.24 13.84
N THR A 35 -3.78 5.06 14.62
CA THR A 35 -4.67 3.91 14.51
C THR A 35 -5.57 3.99 13.27
N PRO A 36 -6.17 2.87 12.82
CA PRO A 36 -7.20 2.93 11.77
C PRO A 36 -8.36 3.87 12.10
N GLY A 37 -8.73 3.97 13.39
CA GLY A 37 -9.77 4.86 13.86
C GLY A 37 -9.39 6.34 13.73
N TYR A 38 -8.14 6.68 14.01
CA TYR A 38 -7.62 8.03 13.80
C TYR A 38 -7.75 8.43 12.33
N TRP A 39 -7.14 7.65 11.43
CA TRP A 39 -7.11 7.97 10.00
C TRP A 39 -8.50 8.07 9.37
N LYS A 40 -9.44 7.23 9.82
CA LYS A 40 -10.82 7.28 9.35
C LYS A 40 -11.53 8.60 9.70
N ASN A 41 -11.16 9.22 10.81
CA ASN A 41 -11.80 10.43 11.32
C ASN A 41 -11.01 11.73 11.04
N HIS A 42 -9.81 11.63 10.45
CA HIS A 42 -8.92 12.76 10.14
C HIS A 42 -8.44 12.67 8.68
N THR A 43 -9.38 12.67 7.74
CA THR A 43 -9.06 12.58 6.29
C THR A 43 -8.32 13.79 5.75
N ASP A 44 -8.43 14.92 6.44
CA ASP A 44 -7.69 16.16 6.20
C ASP A 44 -6.18 16.03 6.45
N ASN A 45 -5.77 15.09 7.30
CA ASN A 45 -4.35 14.80 7.55
C ASN A 45 -3.76 13.77 6.57
N TRP A 46 -4.52 13.28 5.59
CA TRP A 46 -3.99 12.31 4.64
C TRP A 46 -3.01 12.98 3.69
N GLN A 47 -1.81 12.40 3.57
CA GLN A 47 -0.81 12.83 2.62
C GLN A 47 -0.70 11.80 1.50
N GLU A 48 -0.64 12.28 0.25
CA GLU A 48 -0.33 11.48 -0.94
C GLU A 48 -1.27 10.28 -1.19
N MET A 49 -2.47 10.34 -0.62
CA MET A 49 -3.52 9.36 -0.75
C MET A 49 -4.86 10.07 -0.51
N THR A 50 -5.90 9.73 -1.26
CA THR A 50 -7.25 10.27 -1.05
C THR A 50 -8.22 9.20 -0.55
N PRO A 51 -9.27 9.58 0.21
CA PRO A 51 -10.25 8.63 0.77
C PRO A 51 -10.96 7.72 -0.24
N ASP A 52 -11.08 8.16 -1.48
CA ASP A 52 -11.80 7.51 -2.59
C ASP A 52 -10.92 6.63 -3.48
N GLN A 53 -9.58 6.70 -3.35
CA GLN A 53 -8.69 5.79 -4.08
C GLN A 53 -8.97 4.34 -3.71
N LEU A 54 -9.01 3.48 -4.73
CA LEU A 54 -9.27 2.06 -4.56
C LEU A 54 -8.11 1.38 -3.85
N TYR A 55 -8.45 0.56 -2.86
CA TYR A 55 -7.50 -0.21 -2.07
C TYR A 55 -6.73 -1.20 -2.95
N GLY A 56 -7.42 -1.90 -3.86
CA GLY A 56 -6.82 -2.83 -4.81
C GLY A 56 -5.96 -2.18 -5.90
N ALA A 57 -5.97 -0.85 -6.04
CA ALA A 57 -5.02 -0.15 -6.93
C ALA A 57 -3.64 -0.01 -6.30
N THR A 58 -3.56 -0.01 -4.95
CA THR A 58 -2.31 0.04 -4.19
C THR A 58 -1.78 -1.35 -3.86
N PHE A 59 -2.66 -2.24 -3.45
CA PHE A 59 -2.35 -3.64 -3.12
C PHE A 59 -2.96 -4.53 -4.18
N VAL A 60 -2.20 -4.80 -5.24
CA VAL A 60 -2.70 -5.41 -6.47
C VAL A 60 -3.12 -6.87 -6.31
N ASP A 61 -2.60 -7.55 -5.29
CA ASP A 61 -2.97 -8.93 -4.96
C ASP A 61 -4.14 -9.00 -3.98
N ALA A 62 -4.70 -7.85 -3.56
CA ALA A 62 -5.85 -7.79 -2.66
C ALA A 62 -7.00 -8.68 -3.14
N ARG A 63 -7.58 -9.45 -2.22
CA ARG A 63 -8.71 -10.34 -2.53
C ARG A 63 -9.92 -9.52 -3.02
N ALA A 64 -10.72 -10.14 -3.88
CA ALA A 64 -11.86 -9.50 -4.53
C ALA A 64 -12.85 -8.81 -3.55
N ASN A 65 -13.02 -9.36 -2.34
CA ASN A 65 -13.93 -8.78 -1.33
C ASN A 65 -13.42 -7.46 -0.74
N VAL A 66 -12.13 -7.14 -0.85
CA VAL A 66 -11.53 -5.89 -0.34
C VAL A 66 -10.92 -5.02 -1.44
N ALA A 67 -10.57 -5.57 -2.60
CA ALA A 67 -9.94 -4.84 -3.69
C ALA A 67 -10.79 -3.65 -4.20
N GLY A 68 -12.12 -3.82 -4.23
CA GLY A 68 -13.06 -2.78 -4.64
C GLY A 68 -13.41 -1.76 -3.57
N LEU A 69 -12.90 -1.90 -2.34
CA LEU A 69 -13.07 -0.88 -1.31
C LEU A 69 -12.22 0.34 -1.66
N THR A 70 -12.67 1.52 -1.25
CA THR A 70 -11.77 2.67 -1.16
C THR A 70 -10.85 2.51 0.05
N PHE A 71 -9.79 3.30 0.16
CA PHE A 71 -8.96 3.34 1.37
C PHE A 71 -9.77 3.65 2.63
N LEU A 72 -10.73 4.58 2.54
CA LEU A 72 -11.65 4.87 3.67
C LEU A 72 -12.56 3.68 3.99
N GLY A 73 -13.01 2.97 2.95
CA GLY A 73 -13.76 1.71 3.11
C GLY A 73 -12.93 0.63 3.80
N ALA A 74 -11.67 0.46 3.40
CA ALA A 74 -10.74 -0.51 3.98
C ALA A 74 -10.49 -0.23 5.48
N LEU A 75 -10.30 1.04 5.88
CA LEU A 75 -10.21 1.44 7.30
C LEU A 75 -11.46 1.06 8.12
N SER A 76 -12.60 0.89 7.47
CA SER A 76 -13.88 0.53 8.08
C SER A 76 -14.24 -0.95 7.98
N ALA A 77 -13.41 -1.77 7.32
CA ALA A 77 -13.63 -3.21 7.17
C ALA A 77 -13.76 -3.88 8.55
N ARG A 78 -14.59 -4.91 8.69
CA ARG A 78 -14.96 -5.47 10.00
C ARG A 78 -14.21 -6.75 10.31
N GLY A 79 -13.88 -7.52 9.29
CA GLY A 79 -13.31 -8.85 9.44
C GLY A 79 -14.39 -9.92 9.42
N GLY A 80 -14.01 -11.13 9.79
CA GLY A 80 -14.94 -12.26 9.80
C GLY A 80 -14.25 -13.62 9.78
N PRO A 81 -15.02 -14.69 9.52
CA PRO A 81 -14.47 -16.03 9.37
C PRO A 81 -13.71 -16.17 8.04
N GLY A 82 -12.93 -17.25 7.94
CA GLY A 82 -12.29 -17.66 6.68
C GLY A 82 -11.27 -16.67 6.12
N ALA A 83 -10.81 -16.92 4.90
CA ALA A 83 -9.79 -16.09 4.29
C ALA A 83 -10.29 -14.67 3.97
N ASP A 84 -11.57 -14.51 3.60
CA ASP A 84 -12.15 -13.20 3.29
C ASP A 84 -12.23 -12.29 4.53
N GLY A 85 -12.60 -12.85 5.68
CA GLY A 85 -12.57 -12.11 6.93
C GLY A 85 -11.16 -11.74 7.40
N ALA A 86 -10.15 -12.56 7.08
CA ALA A 86 -8.76 -12.19 7.34
C ALA A 86 -8.27 -11.10 6.37
N ALA A 87 -8.73 -11.11 5.13
CA ALA A 87 -8.43 -10.05 4.18
C ALA A 87 -9.00 -8.70 4.56
N GLU A 88 -10.22 -8.66 5.12
CA GLU A 88 -10.79 -7.44 5.70
C GLU A 88 -9.97 -6.93 6.89
N ILE A 89 -9.49 -7.82 7.76
CA ILE A 89 -8.64 -7.45 8.90
C ILE A 89 -7.29 -6.90 8.40
N LEU A 90 -6.68 -7.54 7.40
CA LEU A 90 -5.46 -7.05 6.77
C LEU A 90 -5.69 -5.72 6.06
N ALA A 91 -6.81 -5.54 5.36
CA ALA A 91 -7.14 -4.30 4.67
C ALA A 91 -7.24 -3.13 5.65
N ARG A 92 -7.90 -3.33 6.79
CA ARG A 92 -8.00 -2.31 7.83
C ARG A 92 -6.63 -1.92 8.41
N ALA A 93 -5.80 -2.91 8.74
CA ALA A 93 -4.49 -2.65 9.35
C ALA A 93 -3.51 -2.02 8.36
N SER A 94 -3.46 -2.51 7.12
CA SER A 94 -2.54 -2.03 6.10
C SER A 94 -2.94 -0.68 5.51
N ALA A 95 -4.23 -0.34 5.42
CA ALA A 95 -4.66 1.00 5.02
C ALA A 95 -4.13 2.06 6.00
N ALA A 96 -4.23 1.81 7.31
CA ALA A 96 -3.66 2.68 8.33
C ALA A 96 -2.12 2.71 8.27
N ALA A 97 -1.47 1.56 8.09
CA ALA A 97 -0.02 1.48 7.96
C ALA A 97 0.51 2.25 6.74
N PHE A 98 -0.22 2.22 5.62
CA PHE A 98 0.14 2.95 4.41
C PHE A 98 0.06 4.47 4.62
N LEU A 99 -0.98 4.94 5.32
CA LEU A 99 -1.15 6.35 5.66
C LEU A 99 -0.10 6.83 6.68
N ASN A 100 0.20 6.01 7.69
CA ASN A 100 1.32 6.28 8.60
C ASN A 100 2.65 6.40 7.84
N ALA A 101 2.94 5.46 6.94
CA ALA A 101 4.14 5.45 6.09
C ALA A 101 4.16 6.55 5.00
N ALA A 102 3.07 7.29 4.83
CA ALA A 102 2.97 8.41 3.90
C ALA A 102 3.20 9.76 4.59
N HIS A 103 3.03 9.85 5.90
CA HIS A 103 2.96 11.13 6.60
C HIS A 103 4.31 11.51 7.25
N GLU A 104 4.94 12.61 6.82
CA GLU A 104 6.26 13.03 7.35
C GLU A 104 6.28 13.40 8.84
N GLY A 105 5.11 13.72 9.40
CA GLY A 105 4.94 13.96 10.84
C GLY A 105 4.79 12.69 11.70
N VAL A 106 4.77 11.50 11.09
CA VAL A 106 4.68 10.22 11.79
C VAL A 106 5.91 9.38 11.45
N GLY A 107 6.78 9.18 12.43
CA GLY A 107 7.92 8.27 12.32
C GLY A 107 7.44 6.81 12.34
N TYR A 108 6.79 6.35 11.28
CA TYR A 108 6.30 4.97 11.19
C TYR A 108 7.44 3.98 10.91
N PRO A 109 7.48 2.79 11.53
CA PRO A 109 8.59 1.86 11.32
C PRO A 109 8.59 1.18 9.94
N TRP A 110 7.46 1.18 9.21
CA TRP A 110 7.41 0.68 7.82
C TRP A 110 7.52 1.82 6.82
N ARG A 111 8.06 1.53 5.63
CA ARG A 111 7.98 2.40 4.45
C ARG A 111 7.16 1.70 3.36
N ARG A 112 6.49 2.46 2.48
CA ARG A 112 5.55 1.85 1.52
C ARG A 112 6.27 0.98 0.49
N TYR A 113 7.37 1.50 -0.06
CA TYR A 113 8.10 0.86 -1.18
C TYR A 113 9.59 0.58 -0.90
N LEU A 114 10.06 0.80 0.33
CA LEU A 114 11.46 0.57 0.74
C LEU A 114 11.50 -0.20 2.07
N ALA A 115 12.65 -0.80 2.39
CA ALA A 115 12.82 -1.50 3.67
C ALA A 115 12.61 -0.55 4.87
N GLY A 116 11.73 -0.88 5.80
CA GLY A 116 11.53 -0.09 7.00
C GLY A 116 12.64 -0.23 8.05
N LYS A 117 12.37 0.33 9.23
CA LYS A 117 13.21 0.19 10.42
C LYS A 117 13.24 -1.28 10.89
N ASP A 118 14.36 -1.69 11.48
CA ASP A 118 14.60 -3.05 12.00
C ASP A 118 14.43 -4.18 10.96
N GLY A 119 14.70 -3.88 9.69
CA GLY A 119 14.65 -4.87 8.61
C GLY A 119 13.24 -5.23 8.13
N ARG A 120 12.23 -4.43 8.46
CA ARG A 120 10.88 -4.58 7.89
C ARG A 120 10.96 -4.52 6.36
N PRO A 121 10.33 -5.44 5.61
CA PRO A 121 10.26 -5.33 4.16
C PRO A 121 9.40 -4.11 3.73
N PRO A 122 9.43 -3.73 2.44
CA PRO A 122 8.46 -2.78 1.90
C PRO A 122 7.03 -3.19 2.23
N LEU A 123 6.22 -2.25 2.74
CA LEU A 123 4.86 -2.53 3.20
C LEU A 123 3.98 -3.10 2.07
N VAL A 124 4.03 -2.49 0.88
CA VAL A 124 3.20 -2.93 -0.25
C VAL A 124 3.53 -4.36 -0.65
N GLU A 125 4.82 -4.68 -0.78
CA GLU A 125 5.30 -6.03 -1.09
C GLU A 125 4.84 -7.05 -0.03
N ALA A 126 4.95 -6.71 1.25
CA ALA A 126 4.55 -7.61 2.33
C ALA A 126 3.04 -7.89 2.33
N VAL A 127 2.23 -6.86 2.08
CA VAL A 127 0.77 -6.98 2.04
C VAL A 127 0.32 -7.77 0.82
N ASP A 128 0.87 -7.49 -0.36
CA ASP A 128 0.57 -8.22 -1.58
C ASP A 128 0.96 -9.70 -1.44
N ALA A 129 2.15 -10.01 -0.91
CA ALA A 129 2.56 -11.39 -0.63
C ALA A 129 1.61 -12.11 0.35
N ALA A 130 1.12 -11.40 1.38
CA ALA A 130 0.16 -11.98 2.31
C ALA A 130 -1.18 -12.29 1.64
N TYR A 131 -1.67 -11.44 0.74
CA TYR A 131 -2.88 -11.75 -0.02
C TYR A 131 -2.69 -12.86 -1.05
N ALA A 132 -1.60 -12.83 -1.80
CA ALA A 132 -1.25 -13.82 -2.82
C ALA A 132 -1.12 -15.24 -2.23
N SER A 133 -0.76 -15.35 -0.94
CA SER A 133 -0.74 -16.63 -0.23
C SER A 133 -2.11 -17.32 -0.18
N GLY A 134 -3.20 -16.55 -0.22
CA GLY A 134 -4.56 -17.04 0.01
C GLY A 134 -4.81 -17.58 1.42
N ASP A 135 -3.80 -17.56 2.30
CA ASP A 135 -3.81 -18.24 3.60
C ASP A 135 -4.30 -17.30 4.71
N ARG A 136 -5.26 -17.80 5.50
CA ARG A 136 -5.86 -17.04 6.60
C ARG A 136 -4.83 -16.69 7.66
N ALA A 137 -3.98 -17.65 8.05
CA ALA A 137 -3.03 -17.43 9.14
C ALA A 137 -1.97 -16.38 8.75
N THR A 138 -1.49 -16.43 7.51
CA THR A 138 -0.52 -15.49 6.94
C THR A 138 -1.07 -14.06 6.93
N MET A 139 -2.29 -13.86 6.41
CA MET A 139 -2.94 -12.54 6.42
C MET A 139 -3.13 -12.00 7.84
N LEU A 140 -3.60 -12.84 8.77
CA LEU A 140 -3.78 -12.43 10.17
C LEU A 140 -2.45 -12.12 10.86
N ALA A 141 -1.40 -12.90 10.60
CA ALA A 141 -0.08 -12.66 11.20
C ALA A 141 0.52 -11.32 10.74
N LEU A 142 0.39 -10.96 9.47
CA LEU A 142 0.79 -9.64 9.00
C LEU A 142 -0.11 -8.55 9.58
N ALA A 143 -1.44 -8.75 9.55
CA ALA A 143 -2.37 -7.76 10.07
C ALA A 143 -2.11 -7.45 11.56
N SER A 144 -1.84 -8.45 12.39
CA SER A 144 -1.49 -8.25 13.81
C SER A 144 -0.19 -7.47 13.99
N ARG A 145 0.83 -7.67 13.14
CA ARG A 145 2.07 -6.89 13.17
C ARG A 145 1.83 -5.43 12.81
N LEU A 146 1.08 -5.18 11.74
CA LEU A 146 0.74 -3.83 11.31
C LEU A 146 -0.15 -3.12 12.33
N ASP A 147 -1.11 -3.83 12.92
CA ASP A 147 -1.95 -3.31 13.99
C ASP A 147 -1.11 -2.89 15.21
N ALA A 148 -0.18 -3.73 15.66
CA ALA A 148 0.73 -3.36 16.75
C ALA A 148 1.54 -2.09 16.42
N ASP A 149 2.10 -1.99 15.21
CA ASP A 149 2.88 -0.83 14.79
C ASP A 149 1.98 0.43 14.60
N ASN A 150 0.73 0.28 14.15
CA ASN A 150 -0.25 1.38 14.06
C ASN A 150 -0.69 1.92 15.43
N ASN A 151 -0.41 1.20 16.52
CA ASN A 151 -0.77 1.57 17.88
C ASN A 151 0.45 2.05 18.71
N LEU A 152 1.58 2.39 18.06
CA LEU A 152 2.79 2.86 18.75
C LEU A 152 2.65 4.25 19.39
N GLY A 153 1.61 5.01 19.03
CA GLY A 153 1.32 6.34 19.56
C GLY A 153 1.30 7.37 18.44
N CYS A 154 0.19 8.09 18.32
CA CYS A 154 -0.01 9.09 17.27
C CYS A 154 0.48 10.46 17.75
N THR A 155 1.36 11.08 16.98
CA THR A 155 1.93 12.42 17.23
C THR A 155 1.10 13.53 16.60
N LEU A 156 0.16 13.18 15.73
CA LEU A 156 -0.73 14.11 15.07
C LEU A 156 -1.89 14.48 15.99
N SER A 157 -2.19 15.78 16.11
CA SER A 157 -3.23 16.36 16.97
C SER A 157 -4.51 16.67 16.22
#